data_AF-W5L7J5-F1
#
_entry.id   AF-W5L7J5-F1
#
_cell.length_a   1.000
_cell.length_b   1.000
_cell.length_c   1.000
_cell.angle_alpha   90.00
_cell.angle_beta   90.00
_cell.angle_gamma   90.00
#
_symmetry.space_group_name_H-M   'P 1'
#
loop_
_entity.id
_entity.type
_entity.pdbx_description
1 polymer ?
#
loop_
_entity_poly.entity_id
_entity_poly.type
_entity_poly.pdbx_seq_one_letter_code
_entity_poly.pdbx_strand_id
1 'polypeptide(L)'
;MDSESRDRIGQNICRSLLLPECEQKRVVFLTARVHPGESPASFICQGVIDFLVSQHPVAQVLRDHVVFKIVPMLNPDGVYLGNYRCSLMGFDLNRHWQDPSPWAHPTLHAVKQLIVQMNQDPKVSLEFYIDVHAHSTMMNGFMYGNVFEEEERVQRQAVFPRLLCQNAPDFSLSSTSFNRDVVKAGTGRRFLGGLLDDTSYCYTLEVSFYGYLTTGSTTPVPYTEDSCILSSVSSSLLSLSYFSLSFSSTIPLSSLDLLG
;
A
#
# COMPACT_ATOMS: atom_id res chain seq x y z
N MET A 1 -32.83 32.92 16.38
CA MET A 1 -31.63 32.31 15.81
C MET A 1 -30.90 31.67 16.96
N ASP A 2 -31.27 30.42 17.23
CA ASP A 2 -30.99 29.73 18.49
C ASP A 2 -29.55 29.30 18.64
N SER A 3 -29.10 29.43 19.88
CA SER A 3 -27.84 28.99 20.48
C SER A 3 -27.51 27.50 20.27
N GLU A 4 -28.47 26.68 19.82
CA GLU A 4 -28.25 25.27 19.47
C GLU A 4 -27.38 25.05 18.22
N SER A 5 -27.20 26.07 17.38
CA SER A 5 -26.43 25.96 16.14
C SER A 5 -24.91 26.07 16.34
N ARG A 6 -24.45 26.50 17.52
CA ARG A 6 -23.01 26.61 17.86
C ARG A 6 -22.44 25.32 18.46
N ASP A 7 -23.27 24.47 19.07
CA ASP A 7 -22.81 23.22 19.71
C ASP A 7 -22.52 22.08 18.70
N ARG A 8 -23.08 22.14 17.49
CA ARG A 8 -22.82 21.12 16.44
C ARG A 8 -21.43 21.24 15.81
N ILE A 9 -20.81 22.42 15.85
CA ILE A 9 -19.44 22.63 15.34
C ILE A 9 -18.41 22.19 16.39
N GLY A 10 -18.72 22.35 17.68
CA GLY A 10 -17.87 21.88 18.78
C GLY A 10 -17.80 20.35 18.93
N GLN A 11 -18.87 19.64 18.57
CA GLN A 11 -18.91 18.17 18.68
C GLN A 11 -18.06 17.43 17.62
N ASN A 12 -17.79 18.04 16.47
CA ASN A 12 -16.95 17.42 15.44
C ASN A 12 -15.44 17.59 15.67
N ILE A 13 -15.03 18.49 16.57
CA ILE A 13 -13.61 18.70 16.91
C ILE A 13 -13.16 17.71 18.00
N CYS A 14 -14.06 17.32 18.89
CA CYS A 14 -13.74 16.44 20.03
C CYS A 14 -13.70 14.93 19.72
N ARG A 15 -14.08 14.47 18.52
CA ARG A 15 -13.98 13.02 18.20
C ARG A 15 -12.53 12.55 17.96
N SER A 16 -11.61 13.49 17.77
CA SER A 16 -10.16 13.21 17.67
C SER A 16 -9.48 12.92 19.02
N LEU A 17 -10.22 13.03 20.15
CA LEU A 17 -9.71 12.88 21.51
C LEU A 17 -10.23 11.63 22.25
N LEU A 18 -10.80 10.65 21.55
CA LEU A 18 -11.29 9.40 22.15
C LEU A 18 -10.63 8.15 21.55
N LEU A 19 -9.38 8.25 21.11
CA LEU A 19 -8.53 7.05 21.19
C LEU A 19 -8.10 6.95 22.65
N PRO A 20 -8.41 5.86 23.38
CA PRO A 20 -7.86 5.67 24.71
C PRO A 20 -6.33 5.84 24.62
N GLU A 21 -5.71 6.45 25.63
CA GLU A 21 -4.27 6.77 25.67
C GLU A 21 -3.33 5.57 25.40
N CYS A 22 -3.88 4.35 25.30
CA CYS A 22 -3.19 3.09 25.04
C CYS A 22 -3.34 2.51 23.62
N GLU A 23 -4.08 3.13 22.70
CA GLU A 23 -4.26 2.54 21.35
C GLU A 23 -3.29 3.16 20.33
N GLN A 24 -2.33 2.36 19.86
CA GLN A 24 -1.41 2.75 18.81
C GLN A 24 -2.17 3.07 17.52
N LYS A 25 -1.83 4.17 16.87
CA LYS A 25 -2.36 4.54 15.55
C LYS A 25 -1.77 3.61 14.51
N ARG A 26 -2.61 2.75 13.92
CA ARG A 26 -2.21 1.88 12.82
C ARG A 26 -1.98 2.71 11.56
N VAL A 27 -0.84 2.51 10.91
CA VAL A 27 -0.42 3.25 9.73
C VAL A 27 -0.19 2.30 8.56
N VAL A 28 -0.71 2.69 7.40
CA VAL A 28 -0.36 2.11 6.11
C VAL A 28 0.38 3.17 5.29
N PHE A 29 1.60 2.85 4.87
CA PHE A 29 2.42 3.73 4.05
C PHE A 29 2.44 3.23 2.60
N LEU A 30 2.00 4.06 1.67
CA LEU A 30 1.96 3.75 0.24
C LEU A 30 2.84 4.72 -0.53
N THR A 31 3.71 4.18 -1.37
CA THR A 31 4.52 4.96 -2.33
C THR A 31 4.23 4.50 -3.74
N ALA A 32 4.29 5.42 -4.69
CA ALA A 32 4.18 5.11 -6.10
C ALA A 32 5.19 5.90 -6.93
N ARG A 33 5.41 5.46 -8.17
CA ARG A 33 6.17 6.19 -9.20
C ARG A 33 7.60 6.52 -8.78
N VAL A 34 8.29 5.56 -8.18
CA VAL A 34 9.75 5.64 -7.99
C VAL A 34 10.48 5.54 -9.32
N HIS A 35 9.99 4.68 -10.23
CA HIS A 35 10.36 4.71 -11.64
C HIS A 35 9.35 5.58 -12.42
N PRO A 36 9.81 6.59 -13.16
CA PRO A 36 8.91 7.55 -13.79
C PRO A 36 8.08 7.05 -14.98
N GLY A 37 8.47 5.96 -15.61
CA GLY A 37 7.76 5.39 -16.77
C GLY A 37 6.55 4.55 -16.39
N GLU A 38 6.40 4.20 -15.12
CA GLU A 38 5.39 3.28 -14.61
C GLU A 38 4.08 4.01 -14.35
N SER A 39 3.43 4.51 -15.41
CA SER A 39 2.18 5.29 -15.29
C SER A 39 1.01 4.53 -14.68
N PRO A 40 0.87 3.19 -14.85
CA PRO A 40 -0.14 2.44 -14.12
C PRO A 40 -0.11 2.70 -12.61
N ALA A 41 1.08 2.85 -12.00
CA ALA A 41 1.22 3.12 -10.57
C ALA A 41 0.53 4.42 -10.12
N SER A 42 0.48 5.46 -10.97
CA SER A 42 -0.25 6.70 -10.68
C SER A 42 -1.74 6.46 -10.58
N PHE A 43 -2.30 5.68 -11.52
CA PHE A 43 -3.71 5.33 -11.50
C PHE A 43 -4.05 4.52 -10.25
N ILE A 44 -3.12 3.66 -9.77
CA ILE A 44 -3.34 2.86 -8.54
C ILE A 44 -3.49 3.79 -7.37
N CYS A 45 -2.52 4.70 -7.25
CA CYS A 45 -2.51 5.65 -6.18
C CYS A 45 -3.75 6.56 -6.21
N GLN A 46 -4.18 6.99 -7.41
CA GLN A 46 -5.38 7.79 -7.59
C GLN A 46 -6.63 7.02 -7.13
N GLY A 47 -6.80 5.78 -7.57
CA GLY A 47 -7.94 4.93 -7.17
C GLY A 47 -8.00 4.69 -5.66
N VAL A 48 -6.85 4.48 -5.01
CA VAL A 48 -6.74 4.36 -3.55
C VAL A 48 -7.21 5.65 -2.87
N ILE A 49 -6.73 6.81 -3.33
CA ILE A 49 -7.11 8.11 -2.77
C ILE A 49 -8.61 8.36 -2.97
N ASP A 50 -9.12 8.15 -4.18
CA ASP A 50 -10.54 8.39 -4.52
C ASP A 50 -11.47 7.53 -3.67
N PHE A 51 -11.13 6.25 -3.48
CA PHE A 51 -11.88 5.38 -2.57
C PHE A 51 -11.80 5.88 -1.14
N LEU A 52 -10.59 6.22 -0.65
CA LEU A 52 -10.37 6.70 0.71
C LEU A 52 -11.05 8.03 1.01
N VAL A 53 -11.34 8.89 0.04
CA VAL A 53 -12.08 10.14 0.28
C VAL A 53 -13.58 10.01 0.02
N SER A 54 -14.01 8.88 -0.56
CA SER A 54 -15.41 8.62 -0.86
C SER A 54 -16.29 8.46 0.40
N GLN A 55 -17.61 8.50 0.16
CA GLN A 55 -18.63 8.22 1.16
C GLN A 55 -18.93 6.72 1.32
N HIS A 56 -18.10 5.85 0.74
CA HIS A 56 -18.28 4.41 0.87
C HIS A 56 -18.15 3.99 2.35
N PRO A 57 -19.08 3.20 2.91
CA PRO A 57 -19.07 2.84 4.33
C PRO A 57 -17.75 2.19 4.77
N VAL A 58 -17.16 1.35 3.90
CA VAL A 58 -15.84 0.74 4.14
C VAL A 58 -14.75 1.80 4.29
N ALA A 59 -14.73 2.81 3.41
CA ALA A 59 -13.76 3.88 3.46
C ALA A 59 -13.89 4.72 4.75
N GLN A 60 -15.12 4.94 5.22
CA GLN A 60 -15.36 5.63 6.50
C GLN A 60 -14.77 4.84 7.68
N VAL A 61 -15.05 3.54 7.78
CA VAL A 61 -14.51 2.68 8.85
C VAL A 61 -12.98 2.66 8.81
N LEU A 62 -12.37 2.58 7.62
CA LEU A 62 -10.91 2.62 7.49
C LEU A 62 -10.33 3.93 7.98
N ARG A 63 -10.93 5.08 7.61
CA ARG A 63 -10.46 6.40 8.07
C ARG A 63 -10.57 6.57 9.59
N ASP A 64 -11.52 5.89 10.22
CA ASP A 64 -11.70 5.93 11.68
C ASP A 64 -10.63 5.12 12.44
N HIS A 65 -10.03 4.10 11.82
CA HIS A 65 -9.13 3.15 12.52
C HIS A 65 -7.69 3.11 11.98
N VAL A 66 -7.45 3.60 10.75
CA VAL A 66 -6.17 3.48 10.05
C VAL A 66 -5.77 4.83 9.47
N VAL A 67 -4.52 5.20 9.69
CA VAL A 67 -3.90 6.39 9.10
C VAL A 67 -3.18 5.99 7.82
N PHE A 68 -3.66 6.48 6.68
CA PHE A 68 -3.00 6.30 5.39
C PHE A 68 -1.98 7.42 5.14
N LYS A 69 -0.74 7.04 4.86
CA LYS A 69 0.33 7.96 4.43
C LYS A 69 0.69 7.62 3.00
N ILE A 70 0.36 8.54 2.09
CA ILE A 70 0.44 8.27 0.66
C ILE A 70 1.41 9.26 0.01
N VAL A 71 2.43 8.73 -0.68
CA VAL A 71 3.33 9.50 -1.54
C VAL A 71 3.02 9.10 -2.98
N PRO A 72 2.18 9.87 -3.70
CA PRO A 72 1.69 9.48 -5.02
C PRO A 72 2.78 9.48 -6.08
N MET A 73 3.88 10.22 -5.85
CA MET A 73 4.97 10.31 -6.79
C MET A 73 6.31 10.52 -6.10
N LEU A 74 7.15 9.48 -6.10
CA LEU A 74 8.51 9.55 -5.55
C LEU A 74 9.51 10.26 -6.48
N ASN A 75 9.27 10.25 -7.80
CA ASN A 75 10.22 10.78 -8.78
C ASN A 75 9.57 11.81 -9.73
N PRO A 76 9.09 12.97 -9.22
CA PRO A 76 8.40 13.96 -10.03
C PRO A 76 9.26 14.52 -11.16
N ASP A 77 10.55 14.75 -10.93
CA ASP A 77 11.46 15.30 -11.95
C ASP A 77 11.65 14.33 -13.12
N GLY A 78 11.87 13.04 -12.82
CA GLY A 78 11.97 12.03 -13.87
C GLY A 78 10.67 11.89 -14.67
N VAL A 79 9.51 12.11 -14.04
CA VAL A 79 8.21 12.09 -14.73
C VAL A 79 8.09 13.27 -15.67
N TYR A 80 8.39 14.48 -15.18
CA TYR A 80 8.33 15.70 -15.97
C TYR A 80 9.24 15.62 -17.22
N LEU A 81 10.41 15.00 -17.08
CA LEU A 81 11.38 14.84 -18.17
C LEU A 81 11.05 13.69 -19.15
N GLY A 82 10.06 12.85 -18.84
CA GLY A 82 9.74 11.68 -19.67
C GLY A 82 10.76 10.54 -19.55
N ASN A 83 11.48 10.45 -18.43
CA ASN A 83 12.35 9.31 -18.16
C ASN A 83 11.51 8.04 -17.98
N TYR A 84 12.11 6.87 -18.21
CA TYR A 84 11.45 5.59 -17.89
C TYR A 84 11.79 5.11 -16.47
N ARG A 85 13.08 5.10 -16.11
CA ARG A 85 13.54 4.42 -14.89
C ARG A 85 14.20 5.33 -13.86
N CYS A 86 14.97 6.32 -14.34
CA CYS A 86 15.87 7.08 -13.48
C CYS A 86 15.34 8.46 -13.12
N SER A 87 15.86 9.01 -12.03
CA SER A 87 15.72 10.43 -11.65
C SER A 87 16.40 11.37 -12.66
N LEU A 88 16.24 12.69 -12.47
CA LEU A 88 16.93 13.72 -13.25
C LEU A 88 18.46 13.49 -13.33
N MET A 89 19.07 13.00 -12.26
CA MET A 89 20.52 12.75 -12.18
C MET A 89 20.94 11.37 -12.71
N GLY A 90 20.02 10.60 -13.29
CA GLY A 90 20.32 9.27 -13.86
C GLY A 90 20.33 8.11 -12.85
N PHE A 91 19.97 8.35 -11.58
CA PHE A 91 19.91 7.30 -10.56
C PHE A 91 18.59 6.51 -10.58
N ASP A 92 18.67 5.19 -10.49
CA ASP A 92 17.53 4.32 -10.16
C ASP A 92 17.26 4.42 -8.65
N LEU A 93 16.29 5.24 -8.28
CA LEU A 93 15.97 5.53 -6.87
C LEU A 93 15.64 4.25 -6.07
N ASN A 94 15.05 3.23 -6.69
CA ASN A 94 14.75 1.96 -6.02
C ASN A 94 15.98 1.04 -5.86
N ARG A 95 17.20 1.59 -5.97
CA ARG A 95 18.46 0.94 -5.58
C ARG A 95 19.20 1.70 -4.47
N HIS A 96 18.67 2.84 -4.02
CA HIS A 96 19.34 3.75 -3.09
C HIS A 96 18.67 3.86 -1.72
N TRP A 97 17.78 2.91 -1.35
CA TRP A 97 17.12 2.93 -0.03
C TRP A 97 18.08 2.75 1.15
N GLN A 98 19.20 2.05 0.94
CA GLN A 98 20.20 1.81 1.98
C GLN A 98 20.84 3.12 2.48
N ASP A 99 21.27 3.97 1.56
CA ASP A 99 21.92 5.25 1.88
C ASP A 99 21.52 6.36 0.88
N PRO A 100 20.31 6.93 1.02
CA PRO A 100 19.86 7.99 0.14
C PRO A 100 20.51 9.33 0.53
N SER A 101 21.32 9.88 -0.37
CA SER A 101 21.82 11.26 -0.24
C SER A 101 20.68 12.28 -0.23
N PRO A 102 20.64 13.22 0.74
CA PRO A 102 19.62 14.29 0.76
C PRO A 102 19.76 15.26 -0.42
N TRP A 103 20.94 15.30 -1.06
CA TRP A 103 21.19 16.15 -2.22
C TRP A 103 20.85 15.44 -3.55
N ALA A 104 21.26 14.17 -3.72
CA ALA A 104 21.03 13.43 -4.96
C ALA A 104 19.66 12.72 -5.00
N HIS A 105 19.12 12.33 -3.85
CA HIS A 105 17.87 11.56 -3.70
C HIS A 105 16.93 12.22 -2.68
N PRO A 106 16.60 13.53 -2.80
CA PRO A 106 15.90 14.28 -1.77
C PRO A 106 14.53 13.68 -1.41
N THR A 107 13.77 13.22 -2.40
CA THR A 107 12.44 12.60 -2.18
C THR A 107 12.55 11.28 -1.43
N LEU A 108 13.48 10.41 -1.84
CA LEU A 108 13.75 9.14 -1.20
C LEU A 108 14.26 9.31 0.24
N HIS A 109 15.16 10.27 0.45
CA HIS A 109 15.68 10.62 1.76
C HIS A 109 14.55 11.08 2.68
N ALA A 110 13.72 12.04 2.25
CA ALA A 110 12.63 12.57 3.06
C ALA A 110 11.61 11.48 3.44
N VAL A 111 11.24 10.62 2.48
CA VAL A 111 10.32 9.50 2.74
C VAL A 111 10.92 8.48 3.70
N LYS A 112 12.20 8.11 3.53
CA LYS A 112 12.90 7.23 4.47
C LYS A 112 12.90 7.81 5.89
N GLN A 113 13.23 9.10 6.04
CA GLN A 113 13.23 9.77 7.35
C GLN A 113 11.84 9.74 7.99
N LEU A 114 10.79 10.02 7.22
CA LEU A 114 9.42 9.96 7.72
C LEU A 114 9.04 8.55 8.19
N ILE A 115 9.38 7.51 7.41
CA ILE A 115 9.10 6.11 7.79
C ILE A 115 9.85 5.74 9.07
N VAL A 116 11.13 6.09 9.17
CA VAL A 116 11.95 5.83 10.37
C VAL A 116 11.37 6.53 11.60
N GLN A 117 10.99 7.81 11.46
CA GLN A 117 10.39 8.58 12.56
C GLN A 117 9.10 7.94 13.06
N MET A 118 8.24 7.44 12.16
CA MET A 118 7.01 6.75 12.56
C MET A 118 7.29 5.40 13.22
N ASN A 119 8.24 4.61 12.73
CA ASN A 119 8.60 3.33 13.36
C ASN A 119 9.19 3.52 14.76
N GLN A 120 9.79 4.69 15.04
CA GLN A 120 10.34 5.01 16.35
C GLN A 120 9.29 5.61 17.31
N ASP A 121 8.13 6.02 16.82
CA ASP A 121 7.07 6.59 17.66
C ASP A 121 6.27 5.44 18.31
N PRO A 122 6.31 5.27 19.64
CA PRO A 122 5.59 4.20 20.33
C PRO A 122 4.07 4.30 20.19
N LYS A 123 3.54 5.45 19.74
CA LYS A 123 2.12 5.67 19.48
C LYS A 123 1.69 5.25 18.07
N VAL A 124 2.63 4.79 17.24
CA VAL A 124 2.37 4.38 15.85
C VAL A 124 2.69 2.91 15.69
N SER A 125 1.78 2.17 15.05
CA SER A 125 2.05 0.82 14.55
C SER A 125 2.06 0.87 13.03
N LEU A 126 3.24 0.75 12.41
CA LEU A 126 3.35 0.73 10.96
C LEU A 126 3.05 -0.68 10.44
N GLU A 127 1.81 -0.93 10.04
CA GLU A 127 1.37 -2.28 9.62
C GLU A 127 1.94 -2.64 8.24
N PHE A 128 1.88 -1.69 7.31
CA PHE A 128 2.25 -1.92 5.91
C PHE A 128 3.09 -0.82 5.32
N TYR A 129 4.06 -1.24 4.52
CA TYR A 129 4.69 -0.42 3.49
C TYR A 129 4.44 -1.06 2.12
N ILE A 130 3.81 -0.32 1.21
CA ILE A 130 3.47 -0.80 -0.14
C ILE A 130 4.10 0.14 -1.17
N ASP A 131 5.01 -0.40 -1.97
CA ASP A 131 5.64 0.30 -3.09
C ASP A 131 5.00 -0.14 -4.41
N VAL A 132 4.32 0.77 -5.10
CA VAL A 132 3.56 0.49 -6.32
C VAL A 132 4.40 0.74 -7.57
N HIS A 133 4.51 -0.28 -8.40
CA HIS A 133 5.28 -0.37 -9.65
C HIS A 133 4.39 -0.84 -10.80
N ALA A 134 4.97 -0.86 -12.00
CA ALA A 134 4.36 -1.47 -13.17
C ALA A 134 5.29 -2.46 -13.88
N HIS A 135 4.71 -3.56 -14.36
CA HIS A 135 5.43 -4.67 -14.97
C HIS A 135 5.15 -4.77 -16.47
N SER A 136 6.19 -4.82 -17.29
CA SER A 136 6.07 -4.74 -18.76
C SER A 136 5.75 -6.06 -19.45
N THR A 137 6.02 -7.20 -18.80
CA THR A 137 5.90 -8.53 -19.44
C THR A 137 4.80 -9.41 -18.86
N MET A 138 4.44 -9.19 -17.60
CA MET A 138 3.40 -10.00 -16.92
C MET A 138 2.08 -9.26 -17.00
N MET A 139 1.00 -10.02 -17.05
CA MET A 139 -0.38 -9.53 -16.96
C MET A 139 -0.83 -9.52 -15.50
N ASN A 140 -1.98 -8.89 -15.23
CA ASN A 140 -2.61 -8.78 -13.91
C ASN A 140 -1.78 -7.92 -12.92
N GLY A 141 -2.37 -7.68 -11.74
CA GLY A 141 -1.66 -7.19 -10.57
C GLY A 141 -1.14 -8.33 -9.69
N PHE A 142 0.04 -8.20 -9.11
CA PHE A 142 0.61 -9.21 -8.21
C PHE A 142 1.59 -8.56 -7.23
N MET A 143 1.95 -9.28 -6.16
CA MET A 143 2.83 -8.75 -5.13
C MET A 143 4.15 -9.50 -5.02
N TYR A 144 5.18 -8.74 -4.71
CA TYR A 144 6.42 -9.27 -4.18
C TYR A 144 6.54 -8.95 -2.69
N GLY A 145 6.84 -9.96 -1.89
CA GLY A 145 7.12 -9.81 -0.46
C GLY A 145 8.48 -10.38 -0.06
N ASN A 146 8.83 -10.26 1.21
CA ASN A 146 10.09 -10.81 1.75
C ASN A 146 9.90 -12.26 2.21
N VAL A 147 11.00 -13.01 2.31
CA VAL A 147 11.02 -14.33 2.96
C VAL A 147 11.36 -14.14 4.43
N PHE A 148 10.57 -14.77 5.30
CA PHE A 148 10.78 -14.81 6.74
C PHE A 148 11.05 -16.26 7.18
N GLU A 149 11.79 -16.43 8.27
CA GLU A 149 12.11 -17.74 8.85
C GLU A 149 10.99 -18.23 9.78
N GLU A 150 10.28 -17.30 10.42
CA GLU A 150 9.17 -17.59 11.32
C GLU A 150 7.90 -17.94 10.55
N GLU A 151 7.39 -19.16 10.75
CA GLU A 151 6.21 -19.67 10.04
C GLU A 151 4.97 -18.80 10.27
N GLU A 152 4.75 -18.34 11.50
CA GLU A 152 3.64 -17.46 11.83
C GLU A 152 3.69 -16.14 11.04
N ARG A 153 4.88 -15.55 10.92
CA ARG A 153 5.08 -14.31 10.15
C ARG A 153 4.85 -14.53 8.65
N VAL A 154 5.30 -15.67 8.12
CA VAL A 154 5.02 -16.07 6.73
C VAL A 154 3.51 -16.21 6.50
N GLN A 155 2.78 -16.85 7.41
CA GLN A 155 1.33 -17.01 7.31
C GLN A 155 0.61 -15.66 7.35
N ARG A 156 0.97 -14.78 8.29
CA ARG A 156 0.40 -13.43 8.42
C ARG A 156 0.64 -12.57 7.17
N GLN A 157 1.85 -12.60 6.62
CA GLN A 157 2.18 -11.91 5.37
C GLN A 157 1.33 -12.40 4.19
N ALA A 158 1.06 -13.70 4.10
CA ALA A 158 0.29 -14.27 3.00
C ALA A 158 -1.21 -13.91 3.03
N VAL A 159 -1.75 -13.45 4.17
CA VAL A 159 -3.17 -13.09 4.29
C VAL A 159 -3.53 -11.94 3.36
N PHE A 160 -2.72 -10.89 3.30
CA PHE A 160 -3.05 -9.70 2.53
C PHE A 160 -3.14 -9.96 1.01
N PRO A 161 -2.15 -10.62 0.34
CA PRO A 161 -2.30 -11.01 -1.06
C PRO A 161 -3.45 -11.98 -1.33
N ARG A 162 -3.80 -12.86 -0.38
CA ARG A 162 -4.95 -13.77 -0.53
C ARG A 162 -6.28 -13.00 -0.53
N LEU A 163 -6.43 -12.03 0.37
CA LEU A 163 -7.60 -11.16 0.42
C LEU A 163 -7.71 -10.30 -0.83
N LEU A 164 -6.58 -9.81 -1.37
CA LEU A 164 -6.57 -9.11 -2.65
C LEU A 164 -7.09 -10.00 -3.77
N CYS A 165 -6.61 -11.25 -3.87
CA CYS A 165 -7.07 -12.18 -4.89
C CYS A 165 -8.57 -12.49 -4.82
N GLN A 166 -9.17 -12.47 -3.62
CA GLN A 166 -10.60 -12.70 -3.44
C GLN A 166 -11.46 -11.51 -3.85
N ASN A 167 -10.96 -10.29 -3.63
CA ASN A 167 -11.73 -9.06 -3.83
C ASN A 167 -11.40 -8.37 -5.16
N ALA A 168 -10.28 -8.71 -5.80
CA ALA A 168 -9.83 -8.14 -7.06
C ALA A 168 -9.67 -9.21 -8.15
N PRO A 169 -10.55 -9.24 -9.18
CA PRO A 169 -10.49 -10.24 -10.26
C PRO A 169 -9.27 -10.08 -11.16
N ASP A 170 -8.65 -8.91 -11.15
CA ASP A 170 -7.43 -8.59 -11.89
C ASP A 170 -6.15 -8.83 -11.08
N PHE A 171 -6.25 -9.35 -9.84
CA PHE A 171 -5.09 -9.75 -9.03
C PHE A 171 -4.74 -11.23 -9.21
N SER A 172 -3.46 -11.54 -9.34
CA SER A 172 -2.92 -12.88 -9.53
C SER A 172 -2.14 -13.35 -8.30
N LEU A 173 -2.75 -14.25 -7.52
CA LEU A 173 -2.04 -14.91 -6.43
C LEU A 173 -0.95 -15.87 -6.93
N SER A 174 -1.12 -16.47 -8.11
CA SER A 174 -0.12 -17.37 -8.69
C SER A 174 1.17 -16.65 -9.11
N SER A 175 1.07 -15.38 -9.49
CA SER A 175 2.23 -14.53 -9.82
C SER A 175 2.82 -13.83 -8.59
N THR A 176 2.15 -13.88 -7.44
CA THR A 176 2.65 -13.32 -6.19
C THR A 176 3.77 -14.18 -5.65
N SER A 177 4.90 -13.56 -5.27
CA SER A 177 6.11 -14.27 -4.88
C SER A 177 6.82 -13.64 -3.69
N PHE A 178 7.40 -14.48 -2.84
CA PHE A 178 8.19 -14.08 -1.69
C PHE A 178 9.66 -14.47 -1.94
N ASN A 179 10.58 -13.50 -1.91
CA ASN A 179 11.98 -13.77 -2.24
C ASN A 179 12.99 -13.03 -1.35
N ARG A 180 14.23 -13.53 -1.35
CA ARG A 180 15.37 -12.96 -0.63
C ARG A 180 16.56 -12.59 -1.55
N ASP A 181 16.28 -12.35 -2.83
CA ASP A 181 17.27 -11.99 -3.87
C ASP A 181 18.22 -10.86 -3.46
N VAL A 182 19.53 -11.11 -3.55
CA VAL A 182 20.57 -10.15 -3.15
C VAL A 182 20.57 -8.88 -4.00
N VAL A 183 20.25 -9.00 -5.30
CA VAL A 183 20.17 -7.88 -6.24
C VAL A 183 19.02 -6.91 -5.93
N LYS A 184 18.06 -7.34 -5.11
CA LYS A 184 16.94 -6.51 -4.65
C LYS A 184 17.18 -5.93 -3.25
N ALA A 185 18.32 -6.15 -2.62
CA ALA A 185 18.57 -5.68 -1.25
C ALA A 185 18.44 -4.14 -1.11
N GLY A 186 18.77 -3.38 -2.15
CA GLY A 186 18.66 -1.92 -2.18
C GLY A 186 17.26 -1.37 -2.51
N THR A 187 16.24 -2.22 -2.68
CA THR A 187 14.85 -1.77 -2.94
C THR A 187 14.12 -1.43 -1.65
N GLY A 188 13.06 -0.62 -1.74
CA GLY A 188 12.29 -0.16 -0.58
C GLY A 188 11.75 -1.32 0.23
N ARG A 189 11.05 -2.25 -0.44
CA ARG A 189 10.52 -3.48 0.17
C ARG A 189 11.57 -4.26 0.99
N ARG A 190 12.79 -4.39 0.47
CA ARG A 190 13.84 -5.22 1.09
C ARG A 190 14.59 -4.50 2.19
N PHE A 191 14.95 -3.25 1.96
CA PHE A 191 15.63 -2.44 2.96
C PHE A 191 14.72 -2.20 4.16
N LEU A 192 13.48 -1.74 3.93
CA LEU A 192 12.54 -1.48 5.01
C LEU A 192 12.10 -2.75 5.73
N GLY A 193 11.93 -3.87 5.01
CA GLY A 193 11.58 -5.14 5.65
C GLY A 193 12.63 -5.73 6.58
N GLY A 194 13.88 -5.23 6.54
CA GLY A 194 14.92 -5.55 7.53
C GLY A 194 15.16 -4.43 8.56
N LEU A 195 14.52 -3.29 8.40
CA LEU A 195 14.64 -2.12 9.29
C LEU A 195 13.45 -1.97 10.23
N LEU A 196 12.24 -2.24 9.72
CA LEU A 196 10.99 -2.10 10.45
C LEU A 196 10.75 -3.30 11.38
N ASP A 197 9.83 -3.11 12.31
CA ASP A 197 9.49 -4.10 13.33
C ASP A 197 8.88 -5.38 12.71
N ASP A 198 8.87 -6.47 13.46
CA ASP A 198 8.42 -7.78 12.95
C ASP A 198 6.91 -7.83 12.61
N THR A 199 6.16 -6.85 13.09
CA THR A 199 4.74 -6.63 12.77
C THR A 199 4.53 -5.88 11.47
N SER A 200 5.56 -5.22 10.92
CA SER A 200 5.50 -4.45 9.68
C SER A 200 5.76 -5.32 8.45
N TYR A 201 4.83 -5.33 7.50
CA TYR A 201 5.00 -6.06 6.23
C TYR A 201 5.25 -5.12 5.06
N CYS A 202 6.32 -5.39 4.33
CA CYS A 202 6.72 -4.62 3.15
C CYS A 202 6.39 -5.38 1.87
N TYR A 203 5.69 -4.73 0.95
CA TYR A 203 5.32 -5.28 -0.36
C TYR A 203 5.77 -4.36 -1.50
N THR A 204 6.08 -4.97 -2.64
CA THR A 204 6.06 -4.30 -3.93
C THR A 204 4.82 -4.78 -4.67
N LEU A 205 3.91 -3.88 -5.01
CA LEU A 205 2.75 -4.17 -5.86
C LEU A 205 3.14 -3.86 -7.30
N GLU A 206 3.11 -4.87 -8.15
CA GLU A 206 3.36 -4.75 -9.58
C GLU A 206 2.03 -4.85 -10.32
N VAL A 207 1.81 -3.98 -11.30
CA VAL A 207 0.63 -4.06 -12.18
C VAL A 207 1.04 -3.98 -13.64
N SER A 208 0.40 -4.80 -14.47
CA SER A 208 0.73 -4.85 -15.89
C SER A 208 0.56 -3.51 -16.60
N PHE A 209 1.49 -3.18 -17.49
CA PHE A 209 1.30 -2.10 -18.47
C PHE A 209 0.23 -2.40 -19.50
N TYR A 210 -0.08 -3.68 -19.74
CA TYR A 210 -0.94 -4.09 -20.84
C TYR A 210 -2.37 -4.31 -20.38
N GLY A 211 -2.58 -5.20 -19.41
CA GLY A 211 -3.91 -5.61 -19.01
C GLY A 211 -3.90 -6.81 -18.07
N TYR A 212 -5.09 -7.34 -17.83
CA TYR A 212 -5.29 -8.49 -16.96
C TYR A 212 -6.07 -9.60 -17.66
N LEU A 213 -5.88 -10.82 -17.17
CA LEU A 213 -6.67 -11.97 -17.55
C LEU A 213 -7.68 -12.27 -16.44
N THR A 214 -8.95 -12.39 -16.80
CA THR A 214 -9.99 -12.89 -15.90
C THR A 214 -9.86 -14.41 -15.78
N THR A 215 -10.19 -14.96 -14.61
CA THR A 215 -10.20 -16.41 -14.37
C THR A 215 -10.98 -17.15 -15.45
N GLY A 216 -10.32 -18.08 -16.15
CA GLY A 216 -10.91 -18.88 -17.23
C GLY A 216 -10.91 -18.22 -18.61
N SER A 217 -10.47 -16.97 -18.74
CA SER A 217 -10.29 -16.29 -20.03
C SER A 217 -8.83 -16.35 -20.48
N THR A 218 -8.62 -16.56 -21.78
CA THR A 218 -7.30 -16.40 -22.44
C THR A 218 -7.17 -15.06 -23.15
N THR A 219 -8.26 -14.29 -23.26
CA THR A 219 -8.28 -12.98 -23.89
C THR A 219 -7.95 -11.91 -22.86
N PRO A 220 -6.86 -11.16 -23.04
CA PRO A 220 -6.49 -10.08 -22.12
C PRO A 220 -7.47 -8.91 -22.25
N VAL A 221 -7.89 -8.38 -21.10
CA VAL A 221 -8.64 -7.13 -21.01
C VAL A 221 -7.64 -6.01 -20.81
N PRO A 222 -7.52 -5.06 -21.76
CA PRO A 222 -6.59 -3.95 -21.62
C PRO A 222 -7.05 -3.03 -20.49
N TYR A 223 -6.08 -2.48 -19.76
CA TYR A 223 -6.38 -1.43 -18.80
C TYR A 223 -6.76 -0.14 -19.53
N THR A 224 -7.90 0.46 -19.16
CA THR A 224 -8.35 1.76 -19.69
C THR A 224 -8.67 2.71 -18.54
N GLU A 225 -8.62 4.02 -18.78
CA GLU A 225 -8.95 5.04 -17.78
C GLU A 225 -10.37 4.83 -17.21
N ASP A 226 -11.33 4.50 -18.08
CA ASP A 226 -12.75 4.31 -17.74
C ASP A 226 -13.07 2.92 -17.16
N SER A 227 -12.42 1.86 -17.66
CA SER A 227 -12.68 0.47 -17.21
C SER A 227 -11.99 0.12 -15.91
N CYS A 228 -11.69 1.12 -15.08
CA CYS A 228 -11.03 0.93 -13.80
C CYS A 228 -9.72 0.20 -13.99
N ILE A 229 -8.63 0.94 -14.26
CA ILE A 229 -7.31 0.37 -13.99
C ILE A 229 -7.27 -0.16 -12.55
N LEU A 230 -8.16 0.26 -11.62
CA LEU A 230 -7.98 -0.03 -10.19
C LEU A 230 -9.15 0.05 -9.22
N SER A 231 -10.42 0.07 -9.63
CA SER A 231 -11.51 0.02 -8.64
C SER A 231 -11.43 -1.26 -7.79
N SER A 232 -11.15 -2.40 -8.40
CA SER A 232 -10.97 -3.67 -7.70
C SER A 232 -9.73 -3.67 -6.82
N VAL A 233 -8.51 -3.52 -7.38
CA VAL A 233 -7.28 -3.57 -6.57
C VAL A 233 -7.19 -2.42 -5.56
N SER A 234 -7.59 -1.19 -5.90
CA SER A 234 -7.57 -0.07 -4.93
C SER A 234 -8.58 -0.24 -3.81
N SER A 235 -9.81 -0.64 -4.13
CA SER A 235 -10.82 -0.90 -3.10
C SER A 235 -10.47 -2.15 -2.29
N SER A 236 -9.80 -3.13 -2.91
CA SER A 236 -9.38 -4.38 -2.26
C SER A 236 -8.14 -4.24 -1.39
N LEU A 237 -7.18 -3.38 -1.76
CA LEU A 237 -6.05 -2.96 -0.90
C LEU A 237 -6.55 -2.42 0.44
N LEU A 238 -7.81 -1.99 0.44
CA LEU A 238 -8.51 -1.35 1.54
C LEU A 238 -9.65 -2.24 2.07
N SER A 239 -9.72 -3.52 1.66
CA SER A 239 -10.76 -4.42 2.15
C SER A 239 -10.65 -4.60 3.66
N LEU A 240 -11.75 -4.30 4.37
CA LEU A 240 -11.88 -4.39 5.82
C LEU A 240 -11.55 -5.77 6.37
N SER A 241 -11.58 -6.82 5.55
CA SER A 241 -11.36 -8.20 6.00
C SER A 241 -9.98 -8.38 6.66
N TYR A 242 -8.93 -7.73 6.15
CA TYR A 242 -7.60 -7.81 6.78
C TYR A 242 -7.56 -7.06 8.11
N PHE A 243 -8.10 -5.85 8.10
CA PHE A 243 -8.09 -5.02 9.30
C PHE A 243 -9.01 -5.60 10.37
N SER A 244 -10.15 -6.18 10.03
CA SER A 244 -11.08 -6.92 10.92
C SER A 244 -10.41 -8.13 11.56
N LEU A 245 -9.65 -8.93 10.79
CA LEU A 245 -8.83 -10.03 11.31
C LEU A 245 -7.73 -9.53 12.26
N SER A 246 -7.21 -8.32 12.06
CA SER A 246 -6.22 -7.67 12.94
C SER A 246 -6.86 -6.85 14.07
N PHE A 247 -8.15 -6.51 13.98
CA PHE A 247 -8.94 -5.82 15.01
C PHE A 247 -9.48 -6.79 16.05
N SER A 248 -9.54 -8.08 15.74
CA SER A 248 -10.06 -9.09 16.64
C SER A 248 -8.98 -10.10 17.01
N SER A 249 -8.29 -9.84 18.12
CA SER A 249 -7.63 -10.89 18.91
C SER A 249 -8.63 -11.89 19.55
N THR A 250 -9.87 -11.96 19.04
CA THR A 250 -10.99 -12.69 19.65
C THR A 250 -11.89 -13.45 18.66
N ILE A 251 -11.64 -13.44 17.34
CA ILE A 251 -12.44 -14.25 16.40
C ILE A 251 -11.59 -15.44 15.91
N PRO A 252 -11.96 -16.69 16.23
CA PRO A 252 -11.23 -17.86 15.78
C PRO A 252 -11.33 -18.02 14.25
N LEU A 253 -10.21 -18.45 13.66
CA LEU A 253 -10.03 -18.76 12.23
C LEU A 253 -11.10 -19.72 11.64
N SER A 254 -11.84 -20.44 12.47
CA SER A 254 -12.95 -21.32 12.07
C SER A 254 -14.21 -20.60 11.59
N SER A 255 -14.25 -19.26 11.63
CA SER A 255 -15.44 -18.47 11.30
C SER A 255 -15.46 -17.96 9.85
N LEU A 256 -14.41 -18.24 9.07
CA LEU A 256 -14.21 -17.72 7.72
C LEU A 256 -15.07 -18.39 6.63
N ASP A 257 -15.81 -19.46 6.97
CA ASP A 257 -16.66 -20.19 6.02
C ASP A 257 -18.07 -19.58 5.83
N LEU A 258 -18.39 -18.46 6.48
CA LEU A 258 -19.75 -17.87 6.48
C LEU A 258 -19.92 -16.58 5.68
N LEU A 259 -18.93 -16.16 4.89
CA LEU A 259 -19.04 -14.99 3.99
C LEU A 259 -18.67 -15.37 2.54
N GLY A 260 -19.32 -16.45 2.05
CA GLY A 260 -19.36 -16.79 0.63
C GLY A 260 -20.28 -15.87 -0.17
#